data_AF-A0A1M5RHC7-F1
#
_entry.id   AF-A0A1M5RHC7-F1
#
_cell.length_a   1.000
_cell.length_b   1.000
_cell.length_c   1.000
_cell.angle_alpha   90.00
_cell.angle_beta   90.00
_cell.angle_gamma   90.00
#
_symmetry.space_group_name_H-M   'P 1'
#
loop_
_entity.id
_entity.type
_entity.pdbx_description
1 polymer ?
#
loop_
_entity_poly.entity_id
_entity_poly.type
_entity_poly.pdbx_seq_one_letter_code
_entity_poly.pdbx_strand_id
1 'polypeptide(L)'
;MMLAERVSKRLQRLARAGAVVTLGLLLGACAGNPYQTSEPTHDPAPPMAEPPRGPVTTPPPVRTPPAPRPPATQKSHPRYAPPPHAAAHWDNRLGVYVVEGQDLFYRERLYYRWDGDWYCAGRPGGPWEPVAPPSVPTGLRSLH
;
A
#
# COMPACT_ATOMS: atom_id res chain seq x y z
N MET A 1 5.12 -11.47 61.68
CA MET A 1 5.23 -10.42 60.64
C MET A 1 5.84 -10.89 59.31
N MET A 2 6.83 -11.81 59.25
CA MET A 2 7.49 -12.24 58.00
C MET A 2 6.65 -13.12 57.03
N LEU A 3 5.48 -13.62 57.43
CA LEU A 3 4.63 -14.45 56.57
C LEU A 3 3.72 -13.60 55.65
N ALA A 4 3.19 -12.48 56.17
CA ALA A 4 2.30 -11.58 55.43
C ALA A 4 3.02 -10.85 54.28
N GLU A 5 4.29 -10.46 54.48
CA GLU A 5 5.11 -9.86 53.42
C GLU A 5 5.41 -10.83 52.28
N ARG A 6 5.62 -12.12 52.59
CA ARG A 6 5.87 -13.16 51.57
C ARG A 6 4.62 -13.42 50.73
N VAL A 7 3.44 -13.36 51.34
CA VAL A 7 2.16 -13.48 50.64
C VAL A 7 1.90 -12.27 49.74
N SER A 8 2.13 -11.04 50.22
CA SER A 8 1.99 -9.82 49.41
C SER A 8 2.94 -9.79 48.22
N LYS A 9 4.22 -10.15 48.42
CA LYS A 9 5.20 -10.20 47.33
C LYS A 9 4.85 -11.28 46.28
N ARG A 10 4.24 -12.40 46.70
CA ARG A 10 3.75 -13.44 45.78
C ARG A 10 2.53 -12.95 44.99
N LEU A 11 1.55 -12.31 45.63
CA LEU A 11 0.40 -11.71 44.94
C LEU A 11 0.84 -10.65 43.93
N GLN A 12 1.79 -9.79 44.29
CA GLN A 12 2.28 -8.72 43.43
C GLN A 12 3.05 -9.27 42.21
N ARG A 13 3.79 -10.38 42.37
CA ARG A 13 4.43 -11.09 41.26
C ARG A 13 3.41 -11.76 40.33
N LEU A 14 2.36 -12.37 40.89
CA LEU A 14 1.29 -13.00 40.12
C LEU A 14 0.48 -11.96 39.34
N ALA A 15 0.16 -10.82 39.94
CA ALA A 15 -0.54 -9.72 39.27
C ALA A 15 0.28 -9.13 38.10
N ARG A 16 1.60 -8.94 38.31
CA ARG A 16 2.51 -8.48 37.24
C ARG A 16 2.65 -9.50 36.12
N ALA A 17 2.76 -10.79 36.45
CA ALA A 17 2.80 -11.85 35.44
C ALA A 17 1.49 -11.91 34.64
N GLY A 18 0.33 -11.80 35.31
CA GLY A 18 -0.97 -11.72 34.65
C GLY A 18 -1.08 -10.54 33.69
N ALA A 19 -0.62 -9.35 34.11
CA ALA A 19 -0.62 -8.15 33.28
C ALA A 19 0.32 -8.26 32.04
N VAL A 20 1.47 -8.92 32.18
CA VAL A 20 2.39 -9.16 31.05
C VAL A 20 1.78 -10.17 30.06
N VAL A 21 1.14 -11.23 30.56
CA VAL A 21 0.50 -12.24 29.71
C VAL A 21 -0.69 -11.65 28.94
N THR A 22 -1.55 -10.86 29.58
CA THR A 22 -2.67 -10.19 28.88
C THR A 22 -2.18 -9.17 27.85
N LEU A 23 -1.12 -8.41 28.15
CA LEU A 23 -0.53 -7.48 27.18
C LEU A 23 0.09 -8.21 25.98
N GLY A 24 0.75 -9.35 26.19
CA GLY A 24 1.29 -10.19 25.12
C GLY A 24 0.20 -10.78 24.22
N LEU A 25 -0.92 -11.21 24.80
CA LEU A 25 -2.09 -11.68 24.05
C LEU A 25 -2.75 -10.58 23.21
N LEU A 26 -2.80 -9.34 23.71
CA LEU A 26 -3.33 -8.18 22.97
C LEU A 26 -2.44 -7.80 21.77
N LEU A 27 -1.11 -7.90 21.89
CA LEU A 27 -0.16 -7.58 20.81
C LEU A 27 -0.18 -8.61 19.67
N GLY A 28 -0.51 -9.87 19.93
CA GLY A 28 -0.59 -10.93 18.91
C GLY A 28 -1.73 -10.77 17.90
N ALA A 29 -2.74 -9.94 18.19
CA ALA A 29 -3.92 -9.76 17.35
C ALA A 29 -3.71 -8.82 16.14
N CYS A 30 -2.56 -8.14 16.03
CA CYS A 30 -2.26 -7.23 14.92
C CYS A 30 -1.42 -7.84 13.79
N ALA A 31 -1.05 -9.12 13.86
CA ALA A 31 -0.19 -9.80 12.87
C ALA A 31 -0.97 -10.59 11.80
N GLY A 32 -2.26 -10.30 11.61
CA GLY A 32 -3.00 -10.79 10.44
C GLY A 32 -2.51 -10.04 9.20
N ASN A 33 -1.74 -10.69 8.34
CA ASN A 33 -1.31 -10.12 7.07
C ASN A 33 -2.46 -10.30 6.06
N PRO A 34 -3.24 -9.26 5.71
CA PRO A 34 -4.32 -9.37 4.72
C PRO A 34 -3.75 -9.53 3.29
N TYR A 35 -2.43 -9.49 3.14
CA TYR A 35 -1.72 -9.72 1.89
C TYR A 35 -1.14 -11.13 1.83
N GLN A 36 -1.93 -12.16 2.16
CA GLN A 36 -1.66 -13.47 1.60
C GLN A 36 -1.94 -13.37 0.09
N THR A 37 -0.92 -12.92 -0.64
CA THR A 37 -0.84 -13.03 -2.08
C THR A 37 -0.99 -14.51 -2.42
N SER A 38 -2.17 -14.90 -2.90
CA SER A 38 -2.31 -16.11 -3.69
C SER A 38 -1.44 -15.89 -4.92
N GLU A 39 -0.20 -16.39 -4.91
CA GLU A 39 0.55 -16.54 -6.15
C GLU A 39 -0.30 -17.47 -7.05
N PRO A 40 -0.66 -17.05 -8.28
CA PRO A 40 -1.20 -17.97 -9.24
C PRO A 40 -0.15 -19.06 -9.46
N THR A 41 -0.43 -20.28 -9.02
CA THR A 41 0.34 -21.47 -9.39
C THR A 41 0.42 -21.48 -10.91
N HIS A 42 1.58 -21.10 -11.43
CA HIS A 42 1.91 -21.32 -12.83
C HIS A 42 2.16 -22.82 -12.97
N ASP A 43 1.12 -23.56 -13.35
CA ASP A 43 1.26 -24.96 -13.77
C ASP A 43 2.29 -25.02 -14.91
N PRO A 44 3.38 -25.79 -14.79
CA PRO A 44 4.26 -26.04 -15.92
C PRO A 44 3.46 -26.83 -16.97
N ALA A 45 3.21 -26.23 -18.13
CA ALA A 45 2.64 -26.95 -19.26
C ALA A 45 3.54 -28.14 -19.63
N PRO A 46 2.98 -29.32 -19.95
CA PRO A 46 3.75 -30.49 -20.33
C PRO A 46 4.57 -30.22 -21.61
N PRO A 47 5.78 -30.79 -21.74
CA PRO A 47 6.57 -30.65 -22.96
C PRO A 47 5.84 -31.32 -24.12
N MET A 48 5.31 -30.50 -25.03
CA MET A 48 4.78 -30.95 -26.32
C MET A 48 5.95 -31.45 -27.17
N ALA A 49 5.84 -32.67 -27.70
CA ALA A 49 6.83 -33.24 -28.61
C ALA A 49 6.94 -32.42 -29.91
N GLU A 50 8.15 -32.03 -30.29
CA GLU A 50 8.43 -31.34 -31.55
C GLU A 50 8.17 -32.25 -32.77
N PRO A 51 7.38 -31.82 -33.78
CA PRO A 51 7.36 -32.45 -35.09
C PRO A 51 8.63 -32.08 -35.90
N PRO A 52 9.05 -32.92 -36.86
CA PRO A 52 10.32 -32.76 -37.57
C PRO A 52 10.40 -31.48 -38.41
N ARG A 53 11.56 -30.83 -38.34
CA ARG A 53 11.92 -29.59 -39.03
C ARG A 53 11.86 -29.75 -40.56
N GLY A 54 10.86 -29.12 -41.18
CA GLY A 54 10.83 -28.82 -42.62
C GLY A 54 11.65 -27.57 -42.96
N PRO A 55 12.03 -27.37 -44.24
CA PRO A 55 13.06 -26.41 -44.62
C PRO A 55 12.60 -24.94 -44.57
N VAL A 56 13.59 -24.12 -44.22
CA VAL A 56 13.65 -22.67 -44.05
C VAL A 56 12.70 -21.85 -44.95
N THR A 57 11.79 -21.12 -44.31
CA THR A 57 11.08 -19.99 -44.89
C THR A 57 11.62 -18.68 -44.28
N THR A 58 11.91 -17.72 -45.15
CA THR A 58 12.36 -16.33 -44.91
C THR A 58 11.83 -15.66 -43.63
N PRO A 59 12.65 -14.86 -42.91
CA PRO A 59 12.22 -14.20 -41.69
C PRO A 59 11.17 -13.12 -41.98
N PRO A 60 10.08 -13.05 -41.20
CA PRO A 60 9.08 -12.00 -41.35
C PRO A 60 9.65 -10.64 -40.91
N PRO A 61 9.15 -9.52 -41.47
CA PRO A 61 9.58 -8.19 -41.08
C PRO A 61 9.29 -7.95 -39.59
N VAL A 62 10.30 -7.50 -38.85
CA VAL A 62 10.22 -7.18 -37.42
C VAL A 62 9.19 -6.08 -37.23
N ARG A 63 8.04 -6.41 -36.65
CA ARG A 63 7.06 -5.42 -36.18
C ARG A 63 7.56 -4.82 -34.89
N THR A 64 7.86 -3.52 -34.90
CA THR A 64 8.18 -2.75 -33.70
C THR A 64 7.05 -2.92 -32.67
N PRO A 65 7.36 -3.23 -31.39
CA PRO A 65 6.34 -3.28 -30.35
C PRO A 65 5.58 -1.95 -30.25
N PRO A 66 4.25 -1.96 -30.04
CA PRO A 66 3.50 -0.73 -29.86
C PRO A 66 4.04 0.07 -28.67
N ALA A 67 4.00 1.40 -28.79
CA ALA A 67 4.44 2.31 -27.74
C ALA A 67 3.75 2.00 -26.39
N PRO A 68 4.43 2.19 -25.25
CA PRO A 68 3.85 1.97 -23.93
C PRO A 68 2.54 2.72 -23.77
N ARG A 69 1.46 2.00 -23.46
CA ARG A 69 0.17 2.63 -23.18
C ARG A 69 0.28 3.50 -21.92
N PRO A 70 -0.38 4.67 -21.88
CA PRO A 70 -0.48 5.45 -20.65
C PRO A 70 -1.02 4.59 -19.51
N PRO A 71 -0.57 4.81 -18.26
CA PRO A 71 -1.08 4.07 -17.11
C PRO A 71 -2.60 4.19 -17.04
N ALA A 72 -3.26 3.08 -16.73
CA ALA A 72 -4.72 3.06 -16.60
C ALA A 72 -5.13 3.91 -15.39
N THR A 73 -5.70 5.08 -15.67
CA THR A 73 -6.37 5.92 -14.68
C THR A 73 -7.84 5.51 -14.61
N GLN A 74 -8.37 5.40 -13.39
CA GLN A 74 -9.80 5.10 -13.17
C GLN A 74 -10.47 6.33 -12.57
N LYS A 75 -11.77 6.54 -12.83
CA LYS A 75 -12.50 7.66 -12.22
C LYS A 75 -12.63 7.53 -10.70
N SER A 76 -12.69 6.30 -10.19
CA SER A 76 -12.85 6.03 -8.76
C SER A 76 -12.16 4.72 -8.35
N HIS A 77 -11.93 4.55 -7.05
CA HIS A 77 -11.36 3.35 -6.46
C HIS A 77 -12.36 2.71 -5.47
N PRO A 78 -12.42 1.37 -5.33
CA PRO A 78 -13.41 0.71 -4.46
C PRO A 78 -13.27 1.04 -2.97
N ARG A 79 -12.03 1.29 -2.50
CA ARG A 79 -11.74 1.55 -1.08
C ARG A 79 -11.67 3.03 -0.71
N TYR A 80 -11.24 3.86 -1.66
CA TYR A 80 -10.93 5.26 -1.38
C TYR A 80 -12.00 6.11 -2.03
N ALA A 81 -12.66 6.97 -1.24
CA ALA A 81 -13.62 7.90 -1.78
C ALA A 81 -12.89 8.97 -2.62
N PRO A 82 -13.47 9.42 -3.74
CA PRO A 82 -12.93 10.57 -4.48
C PRO A 82 -13.03 11.87 -3.65
N PRO A 83 -12.23 12.90 -3.98
CA PRO A 83 -12.33 14.19 -3.33
C PRO A 83 -13.71 14.82 -3.56
N PRO A 84 -14.33 15.41 -2.53
CA PRO A 84 -15.59 16.11 -2.69
C PRO A 84 -15.37 17.37 -3.53
N HIS A 85 -16.18 17.55 -4.57
CA HIS A 85 -16.23 18.76 -5.40
C HIS A 85 -14.98 19.06 -6.25
N ALA A 86 -14.09 18.08 -6.48
CA ALA A 86 -12.95 18.23 -7.40
C ALA A 86 -13.02 17.18 -8.51
N ALA A 87 -12.72 17.59 -9.74
CA ALA A 87 -12.46 16.66 -10.82
C ALA A 87 -11.12 15.97 -10.53
N ALA A 88 -11.14 14.65 -10.37
CA ALA A 88 -9.96 13.87 -10.06
C ALA A 88 -10.07 12.47 -10.64
N HIS A 89 -8.93 11.82 -10.86
CA HIS A 89 -8.84 10.42 -11.24
C HIS A 89 -7.96 9.66 -10.25
N TRP A 90 -8.27 8.39 -10.04
CA TRP A 90 -7.43 7.48 -9.30
C TRP A 90 -6.24 7.04 -10.16
N ASP A 91 -5.02 7.23 -9.63
CA ASP A 91 -3.79 6.68 -10.18
C ASP A 91 -3.35 5.45 -9.36
N ASN A 92 -3.34 4.28 -9.99
CA ASN A 92 -2.98 3.01 -9.35
C ASN A 92 -1.49 2.91 -8.98
N ARG A 93 -0.60 3.59 -9.71
CA ARG A 93 0.83 3.61 -9.45
C ARG A 93 1.15 4.45 -8.22
N LEU A 94 0.46 5.58 -8.10
CA LEU A 94 0.64 6.48 -6.96
C LEU A 94 -0.17 6.03 -5.73
N GLY A 95 -1.28 5.33 -5.96
CA GLY A 95 -2.21 4.91 -4.91
C GLY A 95 -2.99 6.08 -4.31
N VAL A 96 -3.26 7.11 -5.12
CA VAL A 96 -3.92 8.37 -4.73
C VAL A 96 -4.83 8.85 -5.86
N TYR A 97 -5.75 9.74 -5.52
CA TYR A 97 -6.43 10.55 -6.52
C TYR A 97 -5.53 11.71 -6.96
N VAL A 98 -5.42 11.96 -8.25
CA VAL A 98 -4.78 13.14 -8.83
C VAL A 98 -5.88 14.13 -9.19
N VAL A 99 -5.79 15.36 -8.70
CA VAL A 99 -6.75 16.43 -9.01
C VAL A 99 -6.39 17.04 -10.37
N GLU A 100 -7.37 17.15 -11.25
CA GLU A 100 -7.15 17.63 -12.62
C GLU A 100 -6.75 19.11 -12.62
N GLY A 101 -5.69 19.45 -13.36
CA GLY A 101 -5.22 20.82 -13.53
C GLY A 101 -4.55 21.44 -12.31
N GLN A 102 -4.23 20.64 -11.28
CA GLN A 102 -3.54 21.07 -10.08
C GLN A 102 -2.49 20.04 -9.66
N ASP A 103 -1.35 20.48 -9.13
CA ASP A 103 -0.35 19.59 -8.52
C ASP A 103 -0.80 19.18 -7.11
N LEU A 104 -1.95 18.51 -7.05
CA LEU A 104 -2.65 18.16 -5.84
C LEU A 104 -3.09 16.70 -5.86
N PHE A 105 -2.76 15.99 -4.80
CA PHE A 105 -3.08 14.57 -4.65
C PHE A 105 -4.04 14.39 -3.48
N TYR A 106 -4.97 13.44 -3.56
CA TYR A 106 -5.96 13.22 -2.51
C TYR A 106 -6.03 11.75 -2.11
N ARG A 107 -5.95 11.50 -0.80
CA ARG A 107 -6.12 10.17 -0.21
C ARG A 107 -6.60 10.31 1.22
N GLU A 108 -7.57 9.48 1.62
CA GLU A 108 -8.02 9.40 3.01
C GLU A 108 -8.45 10.76 3.61
N ARG A 109 -9.14 11.59 2.81
CA ARG A 109 -9.64 12.93 3.20
C ARG A 109 -8.56 14.00 3.39
N LEU A 110 -7.33 13.70 3.01
CA LEU A 110 -6.23 14.64 2.98
C LEU A 110 -5.81 14.94 1.55
N TYR A 111 -5.59 16.22 1.29
CA TYR A 111 -4.89 16.72 0.13
C TYR A 111 -3.40 16.76 0.44
N TYR A 112 -2.57 16.34 -0.51
CA TYR A 112 -1.12 16.38 -0.45
C TYR A 112 -0.62 17.27 -1.59
N ARG A 113 0.41 18.05 -1.31
CA ARG A 113 1.13 18.84 -2.31
C ARG A 113 2.62 18.78 -2.05
N TRP A 114 3.39 18.98 -3.11
CA TRP A 114 4.83 19.17 -3.04
C TRP A 114 5.16 20.66 -3.14
N ASP A 115 5.96 21.17 -2.22
CA ASP A 115 6.49 22.55 -2.24
C ASP A 115 7.87 22.57 -1.55
N GLY A 116 8.84 21.88 -2.16
CA GLY A 116 10.18 21.63 -1.57
C GLY A 116 10.20 20.50 -0.53
N ASP A 117 9.09 20.30 0.16
CA ASP A 117 8.77 19.15 1.01
C ASP A 117 7.32 18.70 0.78
N TRP A 118 6.94 17.56 1.36
CA TRP A 118 5.55 17.12 1.36
C TRP A 118 4.74 17.85 2.43
N TYR A 119 3.58 18.37 2.02
CA TYR A 119 2.59 18.98 2.90
C TYR A 119 1.24 18.29 2.73
N CYS A 120 0.44 18.26 3.79
CA CYS A 120 -0.95 17.82 3.74
C CYS A 120 -1.92 18.89 4.27
N ALA A 121 -3.18 18.80 3.86
CA ALA A 121 -4.27 19.65 4.32
C ALA A 121 -5.61 18.92 4.23
N GLY A 122 -6.56 19.25 5.11
CA GLY A 122 -7.94 18.74 5.01
C GLY A 122 -8.78 19.38 3.89
N ARG A 123 -8.27 20.44 3.24
CA ARG A 123 -8.94 21.20 2.19
C ARG A 123 -7.93 21.57 1.09
N PRO A 124 -8.35 21.75 -0.16
CA PRO A 124 -7.43 22.04 -1.26
C PRO A 124 -6.77 23.43 -1.16
N GLY A 125 -7.29 24.32 -0.30
CA GLY A 125 -6.71 25.65 -0.05
C GLY A 125 -5.84 25.74 1.21
N GLY A 126 -5.62 24.63 1.93
CA GLY A 126 -4.94 24.63 3.23
C GLY A 126 -5.90 24.76 4.44
N PRO A 127 -5.36 25.04 5.65
CA PRO A 127 -3.96 25.31 5.95
C PRO A 127 -3.07 24.09 5.65
N TRP A 128 -1.83 24.36 5.21
CA TRP A 128 -0.88 23.32 4.83
C TRP A 128 0.05 23.01 5.98
N GLU A 129 0.15 21.73 6.31
CA GLU A 129 0.98 21.23 7.41
C GLU A 129 2.06 20.29 6.86
N PRO A 130 3.29 20.35 7.38
CA PRO A 130 4.34 19.44 6.95
C PRO A 130 3.95 18.01 7.31
N VAL A 131 4.17 17.06 6.41
CA VAL A 131 3.89 15.65 6.65
C VAL A 131 5.18 14.87 6.83
N ALA A 132 5.27 14.08 7.90
CA ALA A 132 6.41 13.21 8.13
C ALA A 132 6.52 12.18 6.98
N PRO A 133 7.74 11.82 6.51
CA PRO A 133 7.91 10.91 5.37
C PRO A 133 7.13 9.58 5.44
N PRO A 134 6.98 8.91 6.61
CA PRO A 134 6.19 7.68 6.70
C PRO A 134 4.68 7.89 6.49
N SER A 135 4.19 9.11 6.68
CA SER A 135 2.78 9.48 6.51
C SER A 135 2.47 9.90 5.07
N VAL A 136 3.49 10.13 4.23
CA VAL A 136 3.32 10.38 2.80
C VAL A 136 2.94 9.07 2.11
N PRO A 137 1.89 9.05 1.26
CA PRO A 137 1.56 7.88 0.46
C PRO A 137 2.76 7.33 -0.32
N THR A 138 2.90 6.02 -0.31
CA THR A 138 4.04 5.28 -0.87
C THR A 138 4.40 5.66 -2.31
N GLY A 139 3.43 5.94 -3.16
CA GLY A 139 3.72 6.34 -4.54
C GLY A 139 4.20 7.78 -4.67
N LEU A 140 3.77 8.68 -3.77
CA LEU A 140 4.13 10.10 -3.80
C LEU A 140 5.57 10.33 -3.35
N ARG A 141 6.05 9.62 -2.33
CA ARG A 141 7.43 9.74 -1.84
C ARG A 141 8.53 9.44 -2.88
N SER A 142 8.18 8.87 -4.03
CA SER A 142 9.11 8.56 -5.13
C SER A 142 8.93 9.51 -6.33
N LEU A 143 8.00 10.45 -6.26
CA LEU A 143 7.66 11.37 -7.35
C LEU A 143 8.60 12.59 -7.39
N HIS A 144 9.11 13.00 -6.24
CA HIS A 144 10.06 14.10 -6.02
C HIS A 144 11.16 13.62 -5.08
#